data_AF-A0A8C0P7V9-F1
#
_entry.id   AF-A0A8C0P7V9-F1
#
_cell.length_a   1.000
_cell.length_b   1.000
_cell.length_c   1.000
_cell.angle_alpha   90.00
_cell.angle_beta   90.00
_cell.angle_gamma   90.00
#
_symmetry.space_group_name_H-M   'P 1'
#
loop_
_entity.id
_entity.type
_entity.pdbx_description
1 polymer ?
#
loop_
_entity_poly.entity_id
_entity_poly.type
_entity_poly.pdbx_seq_one_letter_code
_entity_poly.pdbx_strand_id
1 'polypeptide(L)'
;LSARRPVSLEPAGGCAWDEPVRISVRGLAPGQPVTLRASLRDERGALFRAHARYRADDRGLLDLARAPALGGSFVGLEPMGLLWALEPEKPLVRLVKRDVQTPFAVELEVLDGHEPDAGRLLGRALHARHFLRPGVRRVPVRAGRVRGTLFLPPEPGPFPGIVDIYGVGSGLLEYRASLLAGKGFAVMALAYHNYEDLPKGLEILHLEYFEEAVNYLLDHPQVKGLGVGLLGNSKGGELCLSMASFLKGITASVIINGSVANVGGTLHYKDEILPPVGLDANRMRVTKDGLADILDVLNSPLEGADQKSFIPVERAESAFLFLVGLDDHNWKSEFYANEASKRLQAHGREQPQIICYPMAGHYIEPPYFPMCRASLHTLVGGPVIWGGEPRAHAMAQMDAWKQLQTFFHKHLGGEK
;
A
#
# COMPACT_ATOMS: atom_id res chain seq x y z
N LEU A 1 -13.69 -10.47 -43.04
CA LEU A 1 -12.31 -10.07 -42.67
C LEU A 1 -12.29 -9.81 -41.17
N SER A 2 -11.73 -10.75 -40.40
CA SER A 2 -11.62 -10.67 -38.93
C SER A 2 -10.98 -9.34 -38.52
N ALA A 3 -11.74 -8.44 -37.90
CA ALA A 3 -11.26 -7.16 -37.41
C ALA A 3 -10.15 -7.41 -36.38
N ARG A 4 -8.89 -7.30 -36.81
CA ARG A 4 -7.72 -7.41 -35.94
C ARG A 4 -7.84 -6.33 -34.87
N ARG A 5 -7.89 -6.74 -33.60
CA ARG A 5 -7.87 -5.83 -32.45
C ARG A 5 -6.63 -4.94 -32.58
N PRO A 6 -6.75 -3.61 -32.70
CA PRO A 6 -5.58 -2.76 -32.88
C PRO A 6 -4.72 -2.74 -31.60
N VAL A 7 -5.31 -2.97 -30.42
CA VAL A 7 -4.59 -3.00 -29.13
C VAL A 7 -4.12 -4.42 -28.79
N SER A 8 -2.82 -4.56 -28.51
CA SER A 8 -2.17 -5.78 -28.06
C SER A 8 -1.55 -5.57 -26.67
N LEU A 9 -1.71 -6.57 -25.81
CA LEU A 9 -1.30 -6.54 -24.39
C LEU A 9 -0.38 -7.73 -24.13
N GLU A 10 0.74 -7.49 -23.46
CA GLU A 10 1.69 -8.52 -23.05
C GLU A 10 1.94 -8.40 -21.54
N PRO A 11 1.54 -9.38 -20.72
CA PRO A 11 0.84 -10.64 -21.09
C PRO A 11 -0.61 -10.43 -21.55
N ALA A 12 -1.11 -11.29 -22.44
CA ALA A 12 -2.43 -11.13 -23.07
C ALA A 12 -3.63 -11.59 -22.21
N GLY A 13 -3.40 -12.50 -21.25
CA GLY A 13 -4.46 -13.14 -20.46
C GLY A 13 -4.92 -12.39 -19.21
N GLY A 14 -4.48 -11.14 -19.02
CA GLY A 14 -4.52 -10.46 -17.73
C GLY A 14 -3.25 -10.72 -16.90
N CYS A 15 -3.03 -9.92 -15.88
CA CYS A 15 -1.88 -10.07 -14.96
C CYS A 15 -2.25 -9.65 -13.54
N ALA A 16 -1.36 -9.88 -12.58
CA ALA A 16 -1.59 -9.36 -11.23
C ALA A 16 -1.58 -7.83 -11.22
N TRP A 17 -2.27 -7.20 -10.25
CA TRP A 17 -2.34 -5.75 -10.13
C TRP A 17 -0.95 -5.13 -10.00
N ASP A 18 -0.01 -5.82 -9.33
CA ASP A 18 1.36 -5.36 -9.10
C ASP A 18 2.35 -5.67 -10.24
N GLU A 19 1.89 -6.19 -11.40
CA GLU A 19 2.76 -6.56 -12.53
C GLU A 19 2.71 -5.56 -13.70
N PRO A 20 3.84 -5.24 -14.34
CA PRO A 20 3.82 -4.41 -15.53
C PRO A 20 3.10 -5.13 -16.68
N VAL A 21 2.39 -4.35 -17.52
CA VAL A 21 1.81 -4.81 -18.78
C VAL A 21 2.34 -3.92 -19.91
N ARG A 22 2.81 -4.54 -20.99
CA ARG A 22 3.20 -3.81 -22.20
C ARG A 22 1.99 -3.61 -23.08
N ILE A 23 1.73 -2.36 -23.45
CA ILE A 23 0.60 -1.95 -24.30
C ILE A 23 1.15 -1.50 -25.65
N SER A 24 0.64 -2.09 -26.73
CA SER A 24 0.95 -1.65 -28.10
C SER A 24 -0.29 -1.55 -28.96
N VAL A 25 -0.25 -0.66 -29.96
CA VAL A 25 -1.31 -0.46 -30.94
C VAL A 25 -0.74 -0.62 -32.34
N ARG A 26 -1.35 -1.48 -33.16
CA ARG A 26 -0.94 -1.76 -34.55
C ARG A 26 -2.04 -1.37 -35.53
N GLY A 27 -1.63 -1.06 -36.76
CA GLY A 27 -2.56 -0.72 -37.84
C GLY A 27 -3.03 0.73 -37.83
N LEU A 28 -2.28 1.62 -37.18
CA LEU A 28 -2.46 3.06 -37.30
C LEU A 28 -1.84 3.55 -38.63
N ALA A 29 -2.17 4.76 -39.06
CA ALA A 29 -1.43 5.41 -40.13
C ALA A 29 -0.03 5.84 -39.64
N PRO A 30 0.99 5.89 -40.52
CA PRO A 30 2.30 6.44 -40.18
C PRO A 30 2.18 7.83 -39.55
N GLY A 31 2.77 8.02 -38.38
CA GLY A 31 2.72 9.29 -37.67
C GLY A 31 1.32 9.72 -37.18
N GLN A 32 0.33 8.82 -37.13
CA GLN A 32 -1.03 9.18 -36.71
C GLN A 32 -1.06 9.68 -35.26
N PRO A 33 -1.66 10.86 -35.00
CA PRO A 33 -1.94 11.31 -33.64
C PRO A 33 -3.07 10.49 -33.03
N VAL A 34 -2.87 9.98 -31.83
CA VAL A 34 -3.89 9.21 -31.10
C VAL A 34 -3.89 9.58 -29.62
N THR A 35 -5.02 9.37 -28.96
CA THR A 35 -5.15 9.45 -27.50
C THR A 35 -5.48 8.07 -26.95
N LEU A 36 -4.69 7.59 -26.00
CA LEU A 36 -5.04 6.39 -25.23
C LEU A 36 -5.74 6.82 -23.95
N ARG A 37 -6.86 6.16 -23.64
CA ARG A 37 -7.62 6.37 -22.41
C ARG A 37 -7.75 5.05 -21.66
N ALA A 38 -7.47 5.09 -20.36
CA ALA A 38 -7.77 4.01 -19.42
C ALA A 38 -8.96 4.41 -18.56
N SER A 39 -9.89 3.47 -18.37
CA SER A 39 -11.03 3.61 -17.45
C SER A 39 -11.16 2.38 -16.58
N LEU A 40 -11.53 2.58 -15.31
CA LEU A 40 -11.78 1.53 -14.34
C LEU A 40 -12.96 1.95 -13.45
N ARG A 41 -13.85 1.01 -13.12
CA ARG A 41 -14.82 1.19 -12.04
C ARG A 41 -14.42 0.32 -10.85
N ASP A 42 -14.43 0.92 -9.67
CA ASP A 42 -14.15 0.19 -8.44
C ASP A 42 -15.38 -0.59 -7.93
N GLU A 43 -15.24 -1.26 -6.79
CA GLU A 43 -16.31 -2.09 -6.22
C GLU A 43 -17.51 -1.29 -5.69
N ARG A 44 -17.39 0.04 -5.55
CA ARG A 44 -18.51 0.95 -5.24
C ARG A 44 -19.05 1.64 -6.49
N GLY A 45 -18.57 1.27 -7.68
CA GLY A 45 -18.96 1.85 -8.96
C GLY A 45 -18.33 3.21 -9.26
N ALA A 46 -17.40 3.70 -8.43
CA ALA A 46 -16.69 4.95 -8.66
C ALA A 46 -15.77 4.80 -9.88
N LEU A 47 -15.82 5.77 -10.79
CA LEU A 47 -15.07 5.77 -12.03
C LEU A 47 -13.71 6.43 -11.81
N PHE A 48 -12.65 5.77 -12.29
CA PHE A 48 -11.29 6.26 -12.35
C PHE A 48 -10.83 6.30 -13.81
N ARG A 49 -10.13 7.37 -14.20
CA ARG A 49 -9.67 7.57 -15.58
C ARG A 49 -8.27 8.16 -15.65
N ALA A 50 -7.55 7.81 -16.71
CA ALA A 50 -6.31 8.44 -17.12
C ALA A 50 -6.28 8.51 -18.65
N HIS A 51 -5.61 9.51 -19.21
CA HIS A 51 -5.39 9.56 -20.64
C HIS A 51 -4.02 10.14 -20.99
N ALA A 52 -3.49 9.76 -22.14
CA ALA A 52 -2.27 10.33 -22.67
C ALA A 52 -2.30 10.38 -24.21
N ARG A 53 -1.73 11.44 -24.75
CA ARG A 53 -1.59 11.70 -26.20
C ARG A 53 -0.28 11.10 -26.71
N TYR A 54 -0.34 10.44 -27.86
CA TYR A 54 0.80 9.78 -28.50
C TYR A 54 0.80 10.03 -30.01
N ARG A 55 1.89 9.62 -30.66
CA ARG A 55 1.99 9.53 -32.11
C ARG A 55 2.55 8.16 -32.50
N ALA A 56 1.94 7.51 -33.49
CA ALA A 56 2.46 6.25 -34.02
C ALA A 56 3.81 6.45 -34.74
N ASP A 57 4.62 5.39 -34.84
CA ASP A 57 5.84 5.38 -35.65
C ASP A 57 5.52 5.38 -37.17
N ASP A 58 6.56 5.45 -38.00
CA ASP A 58 6.44 5.49 -39.47
C ASP A 58 5.83 4.19 -40.07
N ARG A 59 5.69 3.14 -39.26
CA ARG A 59 5.07 1.87 -39.64
C ARG A 59 3.65 1.73 -39.08
N GLY A 60 3.11 2.77 -38.43
CA GLY A 60 1.79 2.72 -37.83
C GLY A 60 1.72 1.88 -36.55
N LEU A 61 2.84 1.74 -35.84
CA LEU A 61 2.94 1.07 -34.54
C LEU A 61 3.10 2.12 -33.43
N LEU A 62 2.32 1.97 -32.37
CA LEU A 62 2.54 2.64 -31.10
C LEU A 62 2.90 1.59 -30.06
N ASP A 63 4.01 1.75 -29.34
CA ASP A 63 4.43 0.86 -28.26
C ASP A 63 4.79 1.71 -27.05
N LEU A 64 4.06 1.56 -25.95
CA LEU A 64 4.17 2.45 -24.80
C LEU A 64 5.49 2.27 -24.03
N ALA A 65 6.20 1.17 -24.30
CA ALA A 65 7.56 0.97 -23.80
C ALA A 65 8.63 1.77 -24.58
N ARG A 66 8.24 2.42 -25.69
CA ARG A 66 9.17 3.09 -26.62
C ARG A 66 8.75 4.50 -27.00
N ALA A 67 7.45 4.77 -27.04
CA ALA A 67 6.88 6.05 -27.42
C ALA A 67 6.53 6.87 -26.17
N PRO A 68 7.10 8.07 -25.99
CA PRO A 68 6.74 8.92 -24.87
C PRO A 68 5.33 9.50 -25.03
N ALA A 69 4.63 9.64 -23.90
CA ALA A 69 3.41 10.44 -23.82
C ALA A 69 3.74 11.92 -24.06
N LEU A 70 2.94 12.57 -24.90
CA LEU A 70 3.08 13.96 -25.32
C LEU A 70 2.30 14.93 -24.41
N GLY A 71 1.45 14.42 -23.52
CA GLY A 71 0.58 15.19 -22.64
C GLY A 71 -0.69 14.44 -22.28
N GLY A 72 -1.45 14.99 -21.33
CA GLY A 72 -2.60 14.35 -20.71
C GLY A 72 -2.37 14.23 -19.21
N SER A 73 -2.82 13.13 -18.61
CA SER A 73 -2.60 12.81 -17.19
C SER A 73 -1.11 12.67 -16.82
N PHE A 74 -0.24 12.43 -17.80
CA PHE A 74 1.22 12.36 -17.61
C PHE A 74 1.96 12.64 -18.93
N VAL A 75 3.28 12.81 -18.85
CA VAL A 75 4.20 13.04 -19.99
C VAL A 75 5.44 12.16 -19.89
N GLY A 76 6.11 11.91 -21.02
CA GLY A 76 7.36 11.17 -21.07
C GLY A 76 7.19 9.66 -21.26
N LEU A 77 8.30 8.92 -21.18
CA LEU A 77 8.32 7.48 -21.39
C LEU A 77 7.86 6.74 -20.13
N GLU A 78 6.54 6.60 -20.00
CA GLU A 78 5.87 6.04 -18.82
C GLU A 78 4.95 4.87 -19.22
N PRO A 79 5.49 3.65 -19.37
CA PRO A 79 4.73 2.53 -19.94
C PRO A 79 3.48 2.15 -19.13
N MET A 80 3.52 2.38 -17.82
CA MET A 80 2.45 2.10 -16.87
C MET A 80 1.68 3.37 -16.45
N GLY A 81 1.91 4.50 -17.13
CA GLY A 81 1.29 5.79 -16.82
C GLY A 81 -0.24 5.75 -16.81
N LEU A 82 -0.84 5.01 -17.73
CA LEU A 82 -2.29 4.85 -17.82
C LEU A 82 -2.91 4.13 -16.61
N LEU A 83 -2.11 3.49 -15.76
CA LEU A 83 -2.58 2.82 -14.53
C LEU A 83 -2.29 3.65 -13.29
N TRP A 84 -1.04 4.10 -13.11
CA TRP A 84 -0.69 4.84 -11.90
C TRP A 84 -1.25 6.27 -11.87
N ALA A 85 -1.54 6.86 -13.04
CA ALA A 85 -2.12 8.19 -13.16
C ALA A 85 -3.67 8.19 -13.20
N LEU A 86 -4.31 7.07 -12.83
CA LEU A 86 -5.76 7.00 -12.71
C LEU A 86 -6.24 7.98 -11.64
N GLU A 87 -7.14 8.89 -12.01
CA GLU A 87 -7.77 9.83 -11.07
C GLU A 87 -9.27 9.54 -10.96
N PRO A 88 -9.87 9.70 -9.77
CA PRO A 88 -11.30 9.53 -9.62
C PRO A 88 -12.05 10.66 -10.33
N GLU A 89 -13.17 10.33 -10.98
CA GLU A 89 -14.07 11.34 -11.57
C GLU A 89 -14.67 12.26 -10.49
N LYS A 90 -14.88 11.73 -9.28
CA LYS A 90 -15.37 12.50 -8.12
C LYS A 90 -14.19 12.82 -7.19
N PRO A 91 -14.01 14.09 -6.79
CA PRO A 91 -12.99 14.46 -5.82
C PRO A 91 -13.10 13.66 -4.52
N LEU A 92 -11.98 13.52 -3.81
CA LEU A 92 -11.89 12.91 -2.47
C LEU A 92 -12.23 11.40 -2.40
N VAL A 93 -12.39 10.74 -3.54
CA VAL A 93 -12.64 9.30 -3.62
C VAL A 93 -11.33 8.52 -3.72
N ARG A 94 -11.09 7.65 -2.74
CA ARG A 94 -10.01 6.66 -2.78
C ARG A 94 -10.49 5.38 -3.47
N LEU A 95 -9.62 4.75 -4.25
CA LEU A 95 -9.93 3.50 -4.95
C LEU A 95 -10.28 2.37 -3.97
N VAL A 96 -11.42 1.71 -4.16
CA VAL A 96 -11.90 0.65 -3.25
C VAL A 96 -11.73 -0.73 -3.88
N LYS A 97 -10.78 -1.51 -3.35
CA LYS A 97 -10.66 -2.95 -3.58
C LYS A 97 -10.76 -3.72 -2.25
N ARG A 98 -11.78 -4.58 -2.11
CA ARG A 98 -12.05 -5.39 -0.92
C ARG A 98 -12.07 -6.87 -1.24
N ASP A 99 -12.73 -7.28 -2.33
CA ASP A 99 -12.81 -8.69 -2.71
C ASP A 99 -11.65 -9.08 -3.62
N VAL A 100 -10.57 -9.62 -3.06
CA VAL A 100 -9.37 -10.00 -3.81
C VAL A 100 -9.57 -11.14 -4.81
N GLN A 101 -10.70 -11.86 -4.74
CA GLN A 101 -11.00 -13.00 -5.62
C GLN A 101 -11.45 -12.54 -7.02
N THR A 102 -11.92 -11.30 -7.14
CA THR A 102 -12.31 -10.70 -8.42
C THR A 102 -11.25 -9.74 -8.94
N PRO A 103 -10.96 -9.71 -10.25
CA PRO A 103 -10.06 -8.73 -10.82
C PRO A 103 -10.74 -7.37 -10.95
N PHE A 104 -9.94 -6.31 -11.09
CA PHE A 104 -10.42 -5.10 -11.76
C PHE A 104 -10.32 -5.26 -13.27
N ALA A 105 -11.30 -4.73 -14.00
CA ALA A 105 -11.27 -4.66 -15.45
C ALA A 105 -10.89 -3.24 -15.87
N VAL A 106 -9.71 -3.09 -16.48
CA VAL A 106 -9.24 -1.82 -17.04
C VAL A 106 -9.60 -1.78 -18.51
N GLU A 107 -10.50 -0.88 -18.88
CA GLU A 107 -10.84 -0.62 -20.28
C GLU A 107 -9.82 0.34 -20.89
N LEU A 108 -9.21 -0.08 -21.98
CA LEU A 108 -8.23 0.67 -22.76
C LEU A 108 -8.86 1.04 -24.10
N GLU A 109 -8.92 2.33 -24.40
CA GLU A 109 -9.45 2.86 -25.65
C GLU A 109 -8.34 3.58 -26.42
N VAL A 110 -8.36 3.45 -27.74
CA VAL A 110 -7.53 4.23 -28.68
C VAL A 110 -8.47 5.13 -29.47
N LEU A 111 -8.29 6.43 -29.32
CA LEU A 111 -9.09 7.47 -29.94
C LEU A 111 -8.26 8.18 -31.01
N ASP A 112 -8.90 8.51 -32.13
CA ASP A 112 -8.30 9.25 -33.23
C ASP A 112 -8.03 10.71 -32.82
N GLY A 113 -6.82 11.21 -33.07
CA GLY A 113 -6.43 12.58 -32.78
C GLY A 113 -6.01 12.85 -31.32
N HIS A 114 -5.76 14.11 -31.04
CA HIS A 114 -5.33 14.63 -29.73
C HIS A 114 -6.43 15.35 -28.96
N GLU A 115 -7.65 15.38 -29.51
CA GLU A 115 -8.86 15.92 -28.89
C GLU A 115 -9.48 14.85 -27.96
N PRO A 116 -9.44 15.01 -26.62
CA PRO A 116 -9.79 13.93 -25.67
C PRO A 116 -11.24 13.45 -25.74
N ASP A 117 -12.17 14.36 -26.08
CA ASP A 117 -13.62 14.13 -26.00
C ASP A 117 -14.31 14.02 -27.37
N ALA A 118 -13.59 14.30 -28.46
CA ALA A 118 -14.13 14.31 -29.82
C ALA A 118 -13.53 13.23 -30.74
N GLY A 119 -12.52 12.49 -30.27
CA GLY A 119 -11.84 11.47 -31.06
C GLY A 119 -12.72 10.26 -31.37
N ARG A 120 -12.75 9.85 -32.65
CA ARG A 120 -13.40 8.60 -33.07
C ARG A 120 -12.69 7.39 -32.46
N LEU A 121 -13.43 6.45 -31.91
CA LEU A 121 -12.86 5.20 -31.39
C LEU A 121 -12.23 4.37 -32.53
N LEU A 122 -10.92 4.17 -32.45
CA LEU A 122 -10.15 3.33 -33.37
C LEU A 122 -10.07 1.88 -32.87
N GLY A 123 -10.11 1.68 -31.55
CA GLY A 123 -9.98 0.37 -30.95
C GLY A 123 -10.17 0.36 -29.45
N ARG A 124 -10.48 -0.83 -28.91
CA ARG A 124 -10.61 -1.05 -27.48
C ARG A 124 -10.06 -2.41 -27.06
N ALA A 125 -9.62 -2.51 -25.82
CA ALA A 125 -9.30 -3.76 -25.14
C ALA A 125 -9.71 -3.69 -23.67
N LEU A 126 -10.06 -4.83 -23.10
CA LEU A 126 -10.32 -4.96 -21.67
C LEU A 126 -9.19 -5.80 -21.07
N HIS A 127 -8.54 -5.30 -20.03
CA HIS A 127 -7.44 -5.99 -19.37
C HIS A 127 -7.80 -6.28 -17.91
N ALA A 128 -7.89 -7.57 -17.57
CA ALA A 128 -8.11 -8.00 -16.20
C ALA A 128 -6.84 -7.86 -15.37
N ARG A 129 -6.94 -7.18 -14.21
CA ARG A 129 -5.87 -7.01 -13.24
C ARG A 129 -6.26 -7.69 -11.93
N HIS A 130 -5.60 -8.81 -11.64
CA HIS A 130 -5.95 -9.75 -10.56
C HIS A 130 -5.29 -9.38 -9.24
N PHE A 131 -5.97 -9.64 -8.12
CA PHE A 131 -5.41 -9.45 -6.78
C PHE A 131 -5.00 -10.79 -6.13
N LEU A 132 -5.65 -11.88 -6.54
CA LEU A 132 -5.25 -13.24 -6.20
C LEU A 132 -4.50 -13.88 -7.37
N ARG A 133 -3.21 -14.18 -7.18
CA ARG A 133 -2.38 -14.85 -8.20
C ARG A 133 -2.78 -16.33 -8.36
N PRO A 134 -2.58 -16.94 -9.54
CA PRO A 134 -2.89 -18.35 -9.76
C PRO A 134 -2.23 -19.24 -8.70
N GLY A 135 -3.03 -20.14 -8.10
CA GLY A 135 -2.56 -21.09 -7.09
C GLY A 135 -2.43 -20.54 -5.66
N VAL A 136 -2.51 -19.21 -5.46
CA VAL A 136 -2.57 -18.64 -4.10
C VAL A 136 -3.91 -19.02 -3.46
N ARG A 137 -3.86 -19.62 -2.28
CA ARG A 137 -5.03 -20.03 -1.50
C ARG A 137 -5.41 -18.95 -0.52
N ARG A 138 -6.70 -18.63 -0.44
CA ARG A 138 -7.28 -17.69 0.53
C ARG A 138 -8.02 -18.49 1.62
N VAL A 139 -7.60 -18.34 2.87
CA VAL A 139 -8.15 -19.08 4.02
C VAL A 139 -8.58 -18.08 5.10
N PRO A 140 -9.88 -17.81 5.27
CA PRO A 140 -10.37 -16.99 6.37
C PRO A 140 -9.97 -17.57 7.73
N VAL A 141 -9.50 -16.72 8.64
CA VAL A 141 -9.04 -17.09 9.98
C VAL A 141 -10.07 -16.64 11.00
N ARG A 142 -10.67 -17.63 11.69
CA ARG A 142 -11.48 -17.44 12.89
C ARG A 142 -10.98 -18.38 14.00
N ALA A 143 -9.87 -18.01 14.61
CA ALA A 143 -9.21 -18.81 15.65
C ALA A 143 -9.24 -18.06 16.98
N GLY A 144 -9.99 -18.57 17.96
CA GLY A 144 -10.26 -17.81 19.19
C GLY A 144 -10.89 -16.45 18.86
N ARG A 145 -10.30 -15.36 19.37
CA ARG A 145 -10.69 -13.98 19.01
C ARG A 145 -10.02 -13.45 17.75
N VAL A 146 -8.98 -14.10 17.22
CA VAL A 146 -8.26 -13.64 16.03
C VAL A 146 -9.19 -13.65 14.81
N ARG A 147 -9.26 -12.51 14.11
CA ARG A 147 -9.99 -12.35 12.85
C ARG A 147 -9.06 -11.83 11.76
N GLY A 148 -9.00 -12.55 10.66
CA GLY A 148 -8.16 -12.20 9.53
C GLY A 148 -8.35 -13.14 8.35
N THR A 149 -7.45 -13.05 7.38
CA THR A 149 -7.41 -13.96 6.23
C THR A 149 -5.96 -14.33 5.94
N LEU A 150 -5.67 -15.62 5.93
CA LEU A 150 -4.37 -16.18 5.58
C LEU A 150 -4.32 -16.46 4.08
N PHE A 151 -3.28 -15.95 3.43
CA PHE A 151 -2.95 -16.24 2.04
C PHE A 151 -1.72 -17.14 1.98
N LEU A 152 -1.85 -18.27 1.30
CA LEU A 152 -0.77 -19.24 1.14
C LEU A 152 -0.37 -19.35 -0.32
N PRO A 153 0.93 -19.37 -0.65
CA PRO A 153 1.40 -19.73 -1.98
C PRO A 153 0.91 -21.13 -2.42
N PRO A 154 0.98 -21.46 -3.72
CA PRO A 154 0.76 -22.82 -4.18
C PRO A 154 1.80 -23.76 -3.55
N GLU A 155 1.37 -24.98 -3.25
CA GLU A 155 2.21 -26.02 -2.66
C GLU A 155 3.39 -26.42 -3.58
N PRO A 156 4.50 -26.96 -3.02
CA PRO A 156 4.71 -27.32 -1.61
C PRO A 156 5.23 -26.18 -0.72
N GLY A 157 4.78 -26.17 0.54
CA GLY A 157 5.37 -25.35 1.62
C GLY A 157 6.49 -26.09 2.37
N PRO A 158 6.89 -25.62 3.57
CA PRO A 158 6.39 -24.44 4.28
C PRO A 158 6.97 -23.12 3.73
N PHE A 159 6.29 -22.01 4.02
CA PHE A 159 6.61 -20.67 3.52
C PHE A 159 6.96 -19.71 4.67
N PRO A 160 7.82 -18.71 4.47
CA PRO A 160 8.05 -17.70 5.50
C PRO A 160 6.75 -16.93 5.80
N GLY A 161 6.42 -16.79 7.09
CA GLY A 161 5.17 -16.19 7.55
C GLY A 161 5.27 -14.68 7.76
N ILE A 162 4.24 -13.93 7.37
CA ILE A 162 4.11 -12.48 7.58
C ILE A 162 2.72 -12.15 8.13
N VAL A 163 2.65 -11.30 9.16
CA VAL A 163 1.41 -10.65 9.61
C VAL A 163 1.32 -9.27 8.93
N ASP A 164 0.21 -9.02 8.23
CA ASP A 164 -0.05 -7.79 7.48
C ASP A 164 -1.11 -6.94 8.18
N ILE A 165 -0.76 -5.69 8.55
CA ILE A 165 -1.60 -4.80 9.35
C ILE A 165 -1.74 -3.44 8.65
N TYR A 166 -2.98 -3.01 8.46
CA TYR A 166 -3.31 -1.69 7.94
C TYR A 166 -3.61 -0.67 9.05
N GLY A 167 -3.71 0.60 8.69
CA GLY A 167 -4.12 1.67 9.62
C GLY A 167 -5.61 1.67 9.97
N VAL A 168 -5.99 2.65 10.79
CA VAL A 168 -7.36 2.87 11.28
C VAL A 168 -8.38 3.02 10.14
N GLY A 169 -9.62 2.56 10.37
CA GLY A 169 -10.72 2.71 9.42
C GLY A 169 -10.73 1.69 8.28
N SER A 170 -9.78 0.76 8.28
CA SER A 170 -9.60 -0.22 7.21
C SER A 170 -10.52 -1.44 7.34
N GLY A 171 -11.04 -1.78 8.52
CA GLY A 171 -11.64 -3.10 8.75
C GLY A 171 -10.61 -4.18 8.42
N LEU A 172 -10.97 -5.16 7.57
CA LEU A 172 -9.99 -6.07 6.96
C LEU A 172 -9.69 -5.66 5.50
N LEU A 173 -8.42 -5.41 5.20
CA LEU A 173 -7.90 -5.20 3.85
C LEU A 173 -6.97 -6.34 3.47
N GLU A 174 -7.32 -7.03 2.38
CA GLU A 174 -6.64 -8.27 1.99
C GLU A 174 -5.70 -8.11 0.79
N TYR A 175 -5.81 -7.00 0.05
CA TYR A 175 -5.17 -6.88 -1.27
C TYR A 175 -3.64 -6.92 -1.19
N ARG A 176 -3.01 -6.31 -0.19
CA ARG A 176 -1.54 -6.37 -0.02
C ARG A 176 -1.07 -7.77 0.36
N ALA A 177 -1.73 -8.42 1.33
CA ALA A 177 -1.43 -9.80 1.71
C ALA A 177 -1.59 -10.78 0.52
N SER A 178 -2.68 -10.67 -0.24
CA SER A 178 -2.93 -11.55 -1.40
C SER A 178 -1.89 -11.40 -2.51
N LEU A 179 -1.45 -10.17 -2.80
CA LEU A 179 -0.41 -9.89 -3.79
C LEU A 179 0.96 -10.36 -3.31
N LEU A 180 1.27 -10.16 -2.02
CA LEU A 180 2.54 -10.57 -1.42
C LEU A 180 2.66 -12.09 -1.31
N ALA A 181 1.55 -12.81 -1.10
CA ALA A 181 1.57 -14.26 -1.04
C ALA A 181 2.07 -14.90 -2.33
N GLY A 182 1.75 -14.32 -3.50
CA GLY A 182 2.32 -14.82 -4.75
C GLY A 182 3.78 -14.40 -5.00
N LYS A 183 4.46 -13.86 -3.99
CA LYS A 183 5.92 -13.70 -3.93
C LYS A 183 6.60 -14.76 -3.06
N GLY A 184 5.86 -15.78 -2.61
CA GLY A 184 6.42 -16.92 -1.87
C GLY A 184 6.26 -16.83 -0.34
N PHE A 185 5.41 -15.93 0.17
CA PHE A 185 5.16 -15.77 1.60
C PHE A 185 3.79 -16.30 2.03
N ALA A 186 3.69 -16.88 3.22
CA ALA A 186 2.40 -17.07 3.89
C ALA A 186 2.03 -15.77 4.59
N VAL A 187 0.98 -15.07 4.14
CA VAL A 187 0.66 -13.71 4.63
C VAL A 187 -0.72 -13.67 5.25
N MET A 188 -0.81 -13.32 6.54
CA MET A 188 -2.08 -13.13 7.23
C MET A 188 -2.45 -11.66 7.29
N ALA A 189 -3.46 -11.25 6.52
CA ALA A 189 -4.12 -9.97 6.73
C ALA A 189 -4.87 -10.01 8.06
N LEU A 190 -4.51 -9.13 8.99
CA LEU A 190 -5.04 -9.11 10.35
C LEU A 190 -5.94 -7.90 10.58
N ALA A 191 -7.19 -8.13 10.92
CA ALA A 191 -8.06 -7.09 11.45
C ALA A 191 -7.84 -6.97 12.96
N TYR A 192 -8.11 -5.79 13.53
CA TYR A 192 -8.00 -5.56 14.97
C TYR A 192 -9.10 -4.65 15.54
N HIS A 193 -9.96 -4.09 14.69
CA HIS A 193 -11.15 -3.33 15.06
C HIS A 193 -12.14 -3.28 13.91
N ASN A 194 -13.40 -2.94 14.22
CA ASN A 194 -14.49 -2.65 13.29
C ASN A 194 -14.64 -3.68 12.15
N TYR A 195 -14.52 -4.97 12.50
CA TYR A 195 -14.63 -6.09 11.57
C TYR A 195 -15.19 -7.32 12.29
N GLU A 196 -16.26 -7.91 11.73
CA GLU A 196 -16.99 -9.04 12.33
C GLU A 196 -17.36 -8.78 13.80
N ASP A 197 -16.91 -9.63 14.71
CA ASP A 197 -17.16 -9.59 16.16
C ASP A 197 -16.09 -8.81 16.95
N LEU A 198 -15.14 -8.15 16.28
CA LEU A 198 -14.13 -7.31 16.93
C LEU A 198 -14.73 -6.01 17.50
N PRO A 199 -14.07 -5.39 18.49
CA PRO A 199 -14.47 -4.08 19.01
C PRO A 199 -14.64 -3.03 17.91
N LYS A 200 -15.65 -2.18 18.04
CA LYS A 200 -15.93 -1.13 17.05
C LYS A 200 -14.97 0.05 17.15
N GLY A 201 -14.58 0.40 18.38
CA GLY A 201 -13.71 1.52 18.69
C GLY A 201 -12.22 1.12 18.77
N LEU A 202 -11.39 2.11 19.07
CA LEU A 202 -9.93 1.99 19.17
C LEU A 202 -9.40 2.56 20.49
N GLU A 203 -10.27 2.82 21.46
CA GLU A 203 -9.95 3.49 22.72
C GLU A 203 -8.94 2.68 23.54
N ILE A 204 -9.06 1.35 23.50
CA ILE A 204 -8.17 0.40 24.17
C ILE A 204 -7.83 -0.74 23.23
N LEU A 205 -6.54 -1.00 23.04
CA LEU A 205 -6.01 -2.15 22.32
C LEU A 205 -5.16 -3.02 23.27
N HIS A 206 -5.25 -4.33 23.11
CA HIS A 206 -4.52 -5.31 23.92
C HIS A 206 -3.52 -6.07 23.03
N LEU A 207 -2.23 -6.01 23.32
CA LEU A 207 -1.20 -6.70 22.54
C LEU A 207 -1.32 -8.22 22.61
N GLU A 208 -1.99 -8.77 23.63
CA GLU A 208 -2.31 -10.20 23.70
C GLU A 208 -3.14 -10.68 22.50
N TYR A 209 -3.96 -9.80 21.90
CA TYR A 209 -4.68 -10.14 20.66
C TYR A 209 -3.71 -10.40 19.49
N PHE A 210 -2.68 -9.56 19.39
CA PHE A 210 -1.67 -9.65 18.34
C PHE A 210 -0.70 -10.80 18.63
N GLU A 211 -0.42 -11.09 19.90
CA GLU A 211 0.35 -12.28 20.32
C GLU A 211 -0.37 -13.58 19.91
N GLU A 212 -1.68 -13.68 20.14
CA GLU A 212 -2.48 -14.82 19.67
C GLU A 212 -2.44 -14.97 18.14
N ALA A 213 -2.46 -13.86 17.40
CA ALA A 213 -2.36 -13.88 15.94
C ALA A 213 -0.98 -14.36 15.47
N VAL A 214 0.11 -13.90 16.11
CA VAL A 214 1.47 -14.35 15.83
C VAL A 214 1.62 -15.84 16.13
N ASN A 215 1.14 -16.31 17.27
CA ASN A 215 1.19 -17.71 17.65
C ASN A 215 0.37 -18.59 16.69
N TYR A 216 -0.84 -18.17 16.32
CA TYR A 216 -1.63 -18.86 15.31
C TYR A 216 -0.87 -19.03 13.98
N LEU A 217 -0.16 -17.99 13.54
CA LEU A 217 0.60 -18.06 12.30
C LEU A 217 1.85 -18.95 12.43
N LEU A 218 2.56 -18.88 13.55
CA LEU A 218 3.73 -19.74 13.84
C LEU A 218 3.37 -21.23 13.93
N ASP A 219 2.21 -21.55 14.52
CA ASP A 219 1.74 -22.92 14.70
C ASP A 219 1.17 -23.53 13.40
N HIS A 220 0.98 -22.72 12.35
CA HIS A 220 0.40 -23.20 11.10
C HIS A 220 1.39 -24.12 10.35
N PRO A 221 0.99 -25.33 9.92
CA PRO A 221 1.91 -26.35 9.39
C PRO A 221 2.60 -25.97 8.07
N GLN A 222 2.07 -24.96 7.36
CA GLN A 222 2.67 -24.42 6.14
C GLN A 222 3.49 -23.15 6.36
N VAL A 223 3.76 -22.76 7.60
CA VAL A 223 4.61 -21.61 7.94
C VAL A 223 5.97 -22.10 8.42
N LYS A 224 7.03 -21.51 7.89
CA LYS A 224 8.43 -21.82 8.20
C LYS A 224 8.94 -20.87 9.28
N GLY A 225 9.81 -21.39 10.14
CA GLY A 225 10.67 -20.59 11.01
C GLY A 225 10.21 -20.55 12.46
N LEU A 226 11.06 -19.98 13.31
CA LEU A 226 10.77 -19.75 14.73
C LEU A 226 10.23 -18.32 14.99
N GLY A 227 10.04 -17.54 13.93
CA GLY A 227 9.53 -16.19 14.00
C GLY A 227 8.88 -15.75 12.70
N VAL A 228 8.07 -14.70 12.77
CA VAL A 228 7.32 -14.12 11.65
C VAL A 228 7.87 -12.76 11.24
N GLY A 229 7.55 -12.36 10.02
CA GLY A 229 7.63 -10.98 9.58
C GLY A 229 6.41 -10.17 10.00
N LEU A 230 6.58 -8.86 10.23
CA LEU A 230 5.49 -7.91 10.39
C LEU A 230 5.53 -6.86 9.29
N LEU A 231 4.40 -6.61 8.63
CA LEU A 231 4.25 -5.57 7.61
C LEU A 231 3.12 -4.62 8.02
N GLY A 232 3.48 -3.37 8.32
CA GLY A 232 2.54 -2.37 8.82
C GLY A 232 2.56 -1.08 8.03
N ASN A 233 1.39 -0.49 7.78
CA ASN A 233 1.26 0.90 7.30
C ASN A 233 0.47 1.76 8.30
N SER A 234 0.87 3.02 8.50
CA SER A 234 0.17 3.96 9.39
C SER A 234 0.11 3.41 10.83
N LYS A 235 -1.07 3.41 11.49
CA LYS A 235 -1.27 2.74 12.79
C LYS A 235 -0.86 1.26 12.78
N GLY A 236 -0.95 0.57 11.64
CA GLY A 236 -0.42 -0.79 11.50
C GLY A 236 1.10 -0.86 11.63
N GLY A 237 1.83 0.15 11.14
CA GLY A 237 3.28 0.27 11.31
C GLY A 237 3.66 0.59 12.76
N GLU A 238 2.90 1.46 13.42
CA GLU A 238 3.03 1.70 14.87
C GLU A 238 2.80 0.42 15.69
N LEU A 239 1.75 -0.35 15.38
CA LEU A 239 1.49 -1.65 16.02
C LEU A 239 2.60 -2.67 15.76
N CYS A 240 3.23 -2.67 14.57
CA CYS A 240 4.38 -3.53 14.30
C CYS A 240 5.58 -3.19 15.21
N LEU A 241 5.83 -1.90 15.47
CA LEU A 241 6.86 -1.48 16.44
C LEU A 241 6.50 -1.96 17.85
N SER A 242 5.25 -1.78 18.29
CA SER A 242 4.81 -2.27 19.60
C SER A 242 4.93 -3.79 19.71
N MET A 243 4.45 -4.54 18.72
CA MET A 243 4.56 -6.01 18.69
C MET A 243 6.02 -6.44 18.79
N ALA A 244 6.93 -5.83 18.03
CA ALA A 244 8.35 -6.14 18.07
C ALA A 244 9.01 -5.80 19.43
N SER A 245 8.53 -4.77 20.13
CA SER A 245 9.03 -4.36 21.46
C SER A 245 8.57 -5.26 22.61
N PHE A 246 7.35 -5.79 22.55
CA PHE A 246 6.71 -6.46 23.67
C PHE A 246 6.57 -7.98 23.50
N LEU A 247 6.48 -8.47 22.26
CA LEU A 247 6.22 -9.88 21.94
C LEU A 247 7.50 -10.62 21.57
N LYS A 248 7.44 -11.95 21.64
CA LYS A 248 8.49 -12.86 21.13
C LYS A 248 8.08 -13.42 19.76
N GLY A 249 9.02 -14.05 19.06
CA GLY A 249 8.75 -14.66 17.75
C GLY A 249 8.62 -13.66 16.59
N ILE A 250 9.15 -12.44 16.73
CA ILE A 250 9.20 -11.45 15.65
C ILE A 250 10.62 -11.37 15.10
N THR A 251 10.81 -11.78 13.85
CA THR A 251 12.14 -11.82 13.21
C THR A 251 12.47 -10.52 12.47
N ALA A 252 11.50 -9.96 11.75
CA ALA A 252 11.74 -8.80 10.89
C ALA A 252 10.47 -7.96 10.72
N SER A 253 10.61 -6.64 10.70
CA SER A 253 9.46 -5.72 10.65
C SER A 253 9.68 -4.63 9.60
N VAL A 254 8.73 -4.50 8.67
CA VAL A 254 8.68 -3.42 7.67
C VAL A 254 7.63 -2.41 8.10
N ILE A 255 8.07 -1.17 8.32
CA ILE A 255 7.27 -0.07 8.84
C ILE A 255 7.09 0.98 7.74
N ILE A 256 5.88 1.06 7.19
CA ILE A 256 5.54 2.03 6.13
C ILE A 256 4.81 3.22 6.75
N ASN A 257 5.46 4.39 6.81
CA ASN A 257 4.89 5.60 7.40
C ASN A 257 4.26 5.34 8.78
N GLY A 258 4.97 4.61 9.65
CA GLY A 258 4.57 4.31 11.02
C GLY A 258 5.00 5.38 12.02
N SER A 259 4.47 5.31 13.24
CA SER A 259 4.82 6.19 14.37
C SER A 259 5.50 5.41 15.48
N VAL A 260 6.50 6.02 16.13
CA VAL A 260 7.10 5.51 17.37
C VAL A 260 6.35 5.99 18.61
N ALA A 261 5.43 6.94 18.46
CA ALA A 261 4.45 7.31 19.49
C ALA A 261 3.21 6.43 19.37
N ASN A 262 2.64 6.01 20.49
CA ASN A 262 1.33 5.38 20.51
C ASN A 262 0.23 6.43 20.26
N VAL A 263 -0.54 6.34 19.17
CA VAL A 263 -1.51 7.37 18.74
C VAL A 263 -2.95 6.87 18.84
N GLY A 264 -3.85 7.74 19.31
CA GLY A 264 -5.31 7.60 19.20
C GLY A 264 -6.00 6.79 20.30
N GLY A 265 -5.38 5.73 20.80
CA GLY A 265 -5.94 4.88 21.87
C GLY A 265 -4.89 4.39 22.85
N THR A 266 -5.32 3.87 23.99
CA THR A 266 -4.42 3.28 25.00
C THR A 266 -4.01 1.87 24.58
N LEU A 267 -2.72 1.56 24.63
CA LEU A 267 -2.21 0.23 24.31
C LEU A 267 -1.78 -0.49 25.60
N HIS A 268 -2.32 -1.67 25.82
CA HIS A 268 -2.03 -2.51 26.98
C HIS A 268 -1.24 -3.75 26.56
N TYR A 269 -0.32 -4.16 27.44
CA TYR A 269 0.24 -5.50 27.43
C TYR A 269 0.56 -5.92 28.85
N LYS A 270 -0.19 -6.89 29.38
CA LYS A 270 -0.12 -7.29 30.79
C LYS A 270 -0.28 -6.05 31.68
N ASP A 271 0.68 -5.79 32.56
CA ASP A 271 0.68 -4.64 33.48
C ASP A 271 1.26 -3.36 32.86
N GLU A 272 1.77 -3.42 31.62
CA GLU A 272 2.34 -2.26 30.93
C GLU A 272 1.27 -1.52 30.12
N ILE A 273 1.29 -0.19 30.22
CA ILE A 273 0.32 0.71 29.58
C ILE A 273 1.07 1.81 28.84
N LEU A 274 0.82 1.93 27.53
CA LEU A 274 1.21 3.08 26.73
C LEU A 274 -0.02 3.97 26.50
N PRO A 275 -0.08 5.17 27.12
CA PRO A 275 -1.15 6.12 26.84
C PRO A 275 -1.05 6.66 25.40
N PRO A 276 -2.16 7.16 24.82
CA PRO A 276 -2.10 7.87 23.55
C PRO A 276 -1.30 9.16 23.72
N VAL A 277 -0.49 9.51 22.72
CA VAL A 277 0.15 10.82 22.62
C VAL A 277 -0.92 11.90 22.53
N GLY A 278 -0.67 13.02 23.21
CA GLY A 278 -1.53 14.19 23.15
C GLY A 278 -1.62 14.78 21.75
N LEU A 279 -2.69 15.53 21.51
CA LEU A 279 -2.90 16.27 20.28
C LEU A 279 -3.36 17.70 20.59
N ASP A 280 -3.06 18.62 19.69
CA ASP A 280 -3.50 20.02 19.71
C ASP A 280 -4.10 20.37 18.34
N ALA A 281 -5.43 20.45 18.30
CA ALA A 281 -6.16 20.76 17.08
C ALA A 281 -5.87 22.17 16.55
N ASN A 282 -5.34 23.09 17.37
CA ASN A 282 -4.98 24.45 16.93
C ASN A 282 -3.77 24.45 15.98
N ARG A 283 -3.00 23.36 15.92
CA ARG A 283 -1.89 23.18 14.98
C ARG A 283 -2.35 22.65 13.61
N MET A 284 -3.62 22.32 13.46
CA MET A 284 -4.19 21.98 12.16
C MET A 284 -4.17 23.19 11.24
N ARG A 285 -3.70 23.00 10.01
CA ARG A 285 -3.67 24.05 8.99
C ARG A 285 -4.77 23.80 7.96
N VAL A 286 -5.12 24.84 7.22
CA VAL A 286 -6.05 24.75 6.09
C VAL A 286 -5.30 25.12 4.82
N THR A 287 -5.32 24.21 3.85
CA THR A 287 -4.73 24.42 2.53
C THR A 287 -5.51 25.47 1.74
N LYS A 288 -4.92 25.97 0.64
CA LYS A 288 -5.60 26.91 -0.28
C LYS A 288 -6.92 26.35 -0.83
N ASP A 289 -7.01 25.03 -0.95
CA ASP A 289 -8.18 24.32 -1.49
C ASP A 289 -9.23 24.01 -0.41
N GLY A 290 -9.06 24.53 0.81
CA GLY A 290 -9.99 24.32 1.94
C GLY A 290 -9.88 22.95 2.62
N LEU A 291 -8.87 22.15 2.26
CA LEU A 291 -8.61 20.84 2.87
C LEU A 291 -7.78 21.01 4.15
N ALA A 292 -8.04 20.19 5.16
CA ALA A 292 -7.27 20.18 6.40
C ALA A 292 -5.89 19.51 6.19
N ASP A 293 -4.87 20.10 6.79
CA ASP A 293 -3.53 19.53 6.91
C ASP A 293 -3.25 19.27 8.39
N ILE A 294 -3.10 17.99 8.73
CA ILE A 294 -3.04 17.51 10.11
C ILE A 294 -1.63 17.12 10.53
N LEU A 295 -0.61 17.37 9.70
CA LEU A 295 0.77 16.98 9.94
C LEU A 295 1.31 17.34 11.34
N ASP A 296 0.94 18.51 11.84
CA ASP A 296 1.46 19.07 13.09
C ASP A 296 0.56 18.85 14.32
N VAL A 297 -0.58 18.16 14.21
CA VAL A 297 -1.57 18.09 15.32
C VAL A 297 -1.07 17.27 16.50
N LEU A 298 -0.25 16.24 16.28
CA LEU A 298 0.25 15.37 17.35
C LEU A 298 1.36 16.07 18.15
N ASN A 299 1.36 15.88 19.47
CA ASN A 299 2.46 16.33 20.32
C ASN A 299 3.73 15.51 20.03
N SER A 300 4.89 16.05 20.42
CA SER A 300 6.15 15.31 20.36
C SER A 300 6.20 14.25 21.47
N PRO A 301 6.49 12.98 21.15
CA PRO A 301 6.68 11.93 22.17
C PRO A 301 8.04 12.04 22.89
N LEU A 302 8.78 13.14 22.69
CA LEU A 302 10.10 13.35 23.30
C LEU A 302 10.06 14.29 24.50
N GLU A 303 8.92 14.93 24.79
CA GLU A 303 8.84 16.01 25.76
C GLU A 303 7.67 15.83 26.72
N GLY A 304 7.80 16.38 27.93
CA GLY A 304 6.74 16.43 28.92
C GLY A 304 6.10 15.07 29.24
N ALA A 305 4.77 15.07 29.42
CA ALA A 305 4.01 13.86 29.73
C ALA A 305 3.92 12.88 28.55
N ASP A 306 4.10 13.36 27.32
CA ASP A 306 3.96 12.58 26.09
C ASP A 306 5.10 11.58 25.88
N GLN A 307 6.20 11.70 26.61
CA GLN A 307 7.27 10.68 26.67
C GLN A 307 6.76 9.29 27.03
N LYS A 308 5.66 9.20 27.79
CA LYS A 308 5.02 7.92 28.15
C LYS A 308 4.39 7.20 26.95
N SER A 309 4.10 7.91 25.87
CA SER A 309 3.54 7.32 24.64
C SER A 309 4.62 6.70 23.73
N PHE A 310 5.91 6.94 24.01
CA PHE A 310 7.00 6.45 23.18
C PHE A 310 7.12 4.92 23.28
N ILE A 311 7.01 4.23 22.15
CA ILE A 311 7.13 2.77 22.06
C ILE A 311 8.58 2.37 22.35
N PRO A 312 8.84 1.45 23.31
CA PRO A 312 10.19 1.10 23.74
C PRO A 312 10.89 0.17 22.75
N VAL A 313 11.23 0.68 21.56
CA VAL A 313 11.83 -0.06 20.45
C VAL A 313 13.20 -0.67 20.80
N GLU A 314 13.89 -0.16 21.81
CA GLU A 314 15.13 -0.73 22.34
C GLU A 314 14.99 -2.18 22.85
N ARG A 315 13.76 -2.59 23.21
CA ARG A 315 13.45 -3.95 23.67
C ARG A 315 13.38 -4.96 22.53
N ALA A 316 13.19 -4.49 21.30
CA ALA A 316 12.99 -5.36 20.16
C ALA A 316 14.25 -6.13 19.76
N GLU A 317 14.06 -7.39 19.36
CA GLU A 317 15.08 -8.24 18.73
C GLU A 317 14.89 -8.32 17.20
N SER A 318 13.82 -7.72 16.67
CA SER A 318 13.48 -7.69 15.24
C SER A 318 14.48 -6.85 14.46
N ALA A 319 14.83 -7.29 13.25
CA ALA A 319 15.38 -6.40 12.23
C ALA A 319 14.30 -5.41 11.76
N PHE A 320 14.66 -4.17 11.42
CA PHE A 320 13.71 -3.16 10.97
C PHE A 320 14.09 -2.56 9.61
N LEU A 321 13.07 -2.37 8.77
CA LEU A 321 13.12 -1.54 7.56
C LEU A 321 12.01 -0.49 7.65
N PHE A 322 12.37 0.78 7.61
CA PHE A 322 11.44 1.89 7.51
C PHE A 322 11.33 2.37 6.07
N LEU A 323 10.10 2.45 5.57
CA LEU A 323 9.77 3.00 4.25
C LEU A 323 8.94 4.26 4.48
N VAL A 324 9.51 5.42 4.16
CA VAL A 324 9.00 6.72 4.57
C VAL A 324 8.70 7.58 3.34
N GLY A 325 7.49 8.14 3.29
CA GLY A 325 7.16 9.24 2.39
C GLY A 325 7.59 10.56 3.00
N LEU A 326 8.43 11.32 2.29
CA LEU A 326 8.91 12.63 2.77
C LEU A 326 7.87 13.74 2.67
N ASP A 327 6.76 13.48 1.99
CA ASP A 327 5.62 14.39 1.87
C ASP A 327 4.39 13.80 2.59
N ASP A 328 4.60 13.03 3.67
CA ASP A 328 3.52 12.52 4.50
C ASP A 328 2.86 13.66 5.28
N HIS A 329 1.57 13.90 5.01
CA HIS A 329 0.76 14.92 5.68
C HIS A 329 -0.20 14.38 6.75
N ASN A 330 -0.20 13.07 7.01
CA ASN A 330 -0.93 12.51 8.14
C ASN A 330 -0.19 12.78 9.46
N TRP A 331 1.12 12.58 9.45
CA TRP A 331 2.01 12.78 10.59
C TRP A 331 3.49 12.76 10.16
N LYS A 332 4.40 13.03 11.10
CA LYS A 332 5.84 13.19 10.81
C LYS A 332 6.58 11.84 10.71
N SER A 333 6.27 11.04 9.69
CA SER A 333 6.84 9.70 9.50
C SER A 333 8.38 9.66 9.49
N GLU A 334 9.05 10.62 8.84
CA GLU A 334 10.53 10.71 8.85
C GLU A 334 11.08 10.97 10.25
N PHE A 335 10.45 11.88 10.99
CA PHE A 335 10.82 12.15 12.36
C PHE A 335 10.69 10.89 13.22
N TYR A 336 9.56 10.17 13.14
CA TYR A 336 9.36 8.95 13.92
C TYR A 336 10.35 7.83 13.57
N ALA A 337 10.67 7.63 12.29
CA ALA A 337 11.67 6.64 11.87
C ALA A 337 13.06 7.00 12.41
N ASN A 338 13.43 8.28 12.36
CA ASN A 338 14.70 8.77 12.89
C ASN A 338 14.78 8.64 14.42
N GLU A 339 13.72 8.95 15.15
CA GLU A 339 13.69 8.81 16.61
C GLU A 339 13.73 7.33 17.05
N ALA A 340 13.06 6.44 16.32
CA ALA A 340 13.18 4.99 16.55
C ALA A 340 14.63 4.51 16.32
N SER A 341 15.27 4.96 15.23
CA SER A 341 16.67 4.64 14.92
C SER A 341 17.65 5.15 15.97
N LYS A 342 17.46 6.38 16.47
CA LYS A 342 18.26 6.94 17.57
C LYS A 342 18.09 6.11 18.84
N ARG A 343 16.85 5.76 19.19
CA ARG A 343 16.55 4.96 20.40
C ARG A 343 17.21 3.58 20.35
N LEU A 344 17.12 2.90 19.20
CA LEU A 344 17.75 1.60 18.96
C LEU A 344 19.27 1.69 19.15
N GLN A 345 19.93 2.63 18.46
CA GLN A 345 21.38 2.81 18.53
C GLN A 345 21.88 3.20 19.93
N ALA A 346 21.12 4.04 20.65
CA ALA A 346 21.45 4.42 22.03
C ALA A 346 21.50 3.23 23.00
N HIS A 347 20.86 2.11 22.65
CA HIS A 347 20.84 0.87 23.44
C HIS A 347 21.66 -0.26 22.78
N GLY A 348 22.56 0.07 21.85
CA GLY A 348 23.45 -0.88 21.21
C GLY A 348 22.76 -1.85 20.23
N ARG A 349 21.54 -1.55 19.77
CA ARG A 349 20.88 -2.29 18.69
C ARG A 349 21.44 -1.86 17.34
N GLU A 350 21.35 -2.76 16.36
CA GLU A 350 21.74 -2.44 14.97
C GLU A 350 20.95 -1.24 14.45
N GLN A 351 21.62 -0.40 13.65
CA GLN A 351 20.98 0.71 12.99
C GLN A 351 19.95 0.17 11.97
N PRO A 352 18.67 0.56 12.07
CA PRO A 352 17.67 0.11 11.11
C PRO A 352 17.90 0.75 9.74
N GLN A 353 17.50 0.05 8.67
CA GLN A 353 17.48 0.66 7.34
C GLN A 353 16.29 1.62 7.24
N ILE A 354 16.54 2.85 6.78
CA ILE A 354 15.49 3.84 6.50
C ILE A 354 15.61 4.25 5.03
N ILE A 355 14.53 4.08 4.28
CA ILE A 355 14.42 4.54 2.89
C ILE A 355 13.37 5.64 2.85
N CYS A 356 13.82 6.84 2.50
CA CYS A 356 12.99 8.03 2.36
C CYS A 356 12.69 8.29 0.88
N TYR A 357 11.42 8.41 0.54
CA TYR A 357 10.93 8.67 -0.81
C TYR A 357 10.49 10.14 -0.95
N PRO A 358 11.23 10.97 -1.71
CA PRO A 358 10.85 12.35 -1.98
C PRO A 358 9.49 12.44 -2.66
N MET A 359 8.65 13.39 -2.24
CA MET A 359 7.32 13.66 -2.81
C MET A 359 6.39 12.43 -2.81
N ALA A 360 6.57 11.52 -1.86
CA ALA A 360 5.61 10.45 -1.59
C ALA A 360 4.86 10.77 -0.28
N GLY A 361 3.52 10.65 -0.31
CA GLY A 361 2.68 10.86 0.86
C GLY A 361 2.45 9.61 1.73
N HIS A 362 1.37 9.68 2.51
CA HIS A 362 1.08 8.73 3.59
C HIS A 362 0.76 7.30 3.10
N TYR A 363 -0.03 7.15 2.03
CA TYR A 363 -0.53 5.86 1.56
C TYR A 363 0.38 5.22 0.50
N ILE A 364 1.55 4.73 0.92
CA ILE A 364 2.40 3.91 0.04
C ILE A 364 1.78 2.51 -0.10
N GLU A 365 0.89 2.36 -1.09
CA GLU A 365 0.18 1.12 -1.43
C GLU A 365 1.02 0.20 -2.32
N PRO A 366 0.60 -1.05 -2.60
CA PRO A 366 1.22 -1.88 -3.63
C PRO A 366 1.29 -1.18 -5.00
N PRO A 367 2.19 -1.62 -5.91
CA PRO A 367 2.43 -0.96 -7.18
C PRO A 367 1.16 -0.67 -7.99
N TYR A 368 1.17 0.48 -8.68
CA TYR A 368 0.13 0.94 -9.61
C TYR A 368 -1.23 1.28 -8.99
N PHE A 369 -1.40 1.16 -7.67
CA PHE A 369 -2.53 1.84 -7.01
C PHE A 369 -2.42 3.35 -7.23
N PRO A 370 -3.46 4.03 -7.73
CA PRO A 370 -3.41 5.46 -7.94
C PRO A 370 -3.30 6.21 -6.62
N MET A 371 -2.51 7.28 -6.63
CA MET A 371 -2.33 8.15 -5.46
C MET A 371 -3.66 8.84 -5.11
N CYS A 372 -4.02 8.83 -3.83
CA CYS A 372 -5.15 9.57 -3.30
C CYS A 372 -4.63 10.81 -2.55
N ARG A 373 -4.66 11.99 -3.19
CA ARG A 373 -4.15 13.24 -2.58
C ARG A 373 -4.89 13.64 -1.31
N ALA A 374 -6.20 13.44 -1.27
CA ALA A 374 -7.05 13.82 -0.15
C ALA A 374 -8.29 12.93 -0.07
N SER A 375 -8.78 12.68 1.15
CA SER A 375 -10.04 11.96 1.38
C SER A 375 -10.57 12.28 2.77
N LEU A 376 -11.78 11.81 3.09
CA LEU A 376 -12.29 11.85 4.45
C LEU A 376 -11.40 11.04 5.40
N HIS A 377 -11.00 11.66 6.52
CA HIS A 377 -10.28 11.02 7.60
C HIS A 377 -11.26 10.64 8.71
N THR A 378 -11.31 9.35 9.08
CA THR A 378 -12.30 8.81 10.03
C THR A 378 -12.29 9.50 11.40
N LEU A 379 -11.10 9.73 11.98
CA LEU A 379 -10.99 10.37 13.31
C LEU A 379 -11.20 11.90 13.29
N VAL A 380 -10.70 12.59 12.26
CA VAL A 380 -10.89 14.05 12.10
C VAL A 380 -12.33 14.38 11.71
N GLY A 381 -13.05 13.46 11.04
CA GLY A 381 -14.42 13.66 10.60
C GLY A 381 -14.58 14.53 9.35
N GLY A 382 -13.49 14.88 8.67
CA GLY A 382 -13.47 15.77 7.51
C GLY A 382 -12.38 15.41 6.49
N PRO A 383 -12.34 16.11 5.34
CA PRO A 383 -11.35 15.85 4.30
C PRO A 383 -9.97 16.41 4.69
N VAL A 384 -8.96 15.55 4.61
CA VAL A 384 -7.56 15.92 4.88
C VAL A 384 -6.69 15.62 3.66
N ILE A 385 -5.53 16.28 3.57
CA ILE A 385 -4.49 15.92 2.61
C ILE A 385 -3.59 14.81 3.16
N TRP A 386 -3.14 13.92 2.28
CA TRP A 386 -2.22 12.82 2.60
C TRP A 386 -0.82 13.03 2.03
N GLY A 387 -0.69 14.05 1.17
CA GLY A 387 0.52 14.42 0.43
C GLY A 387 0.90 13.45 -0.68
N GLY A 388 2.03 13.72 -1.32
CA GLY A 388 2.57 13.04 -2.48
C GLY A 388 2.34 13.77 -3.80
N GLU A 389 3.18 13.46 -4.78
CA GLU A 389 3.03 13.84 -6.18
C GLU A 389 2.85 12.59 -7.06
N PRO A 390 1.88 12.54 -8.00
CA PRO A 390 1.43 11.30 -8.62
C PRO A 390 2.56 10.41 -9.17
N ARG A 391 3.48 10.99 -9.95
CA ARG A 391 4.59 10.24 -10.54
C ARG A 391 5.59 9.76 -9.48
N ALA A 392 6.02 10.67 -8.59
CA ALA A 392 7.02 10.35 -7.57
C ALA A 392 6.48 9.28 -6.59
N HIS A 393 5.23 9.44 -6.18
CA HIS A 393 4.54 8.48 -5.33
C HIS A 393 4.39 7.11 -6.00
N ALA A 394 3.99 7.06 -7.27
CA ALA A 394 3.90 5.81 -8.03
C ALA A 394 5.26 5.08 -8.12
N MET A 395 6.35 5.83 -8.32
CA MET A 395 7.70 5.24 -8.30
C MET A 395 8.09 4.74 -6.92
N ALA A 396 7.76 5.48 -5.86
CA ALA A 396 7.99 5.08 -4.48
C ALA A 396 7.27 3.77 -4.14
N GLN A 397 6.00 3.61 -4.54
CA GLN A 397 5.24 2.36 -4.36
C GLN A 397 5.92 1.18 -5.06
N MET A 398 6.42 1.37 -6.28
CA MET A 398 7.13 0.33 -7.03
C MET A 398 8.46 -0.08 -6.38
N ASP A 399 9.23 0.88 -5.87
CA ASP A 399 10.47 0.60 -5.18
C ASP A 399 10.21 -0.04 -3.81
N ALA A 400 9.34 0.55 -2.98
CA ALA A 400 8.94 0.05 -1.67
C ALA A 400 8.50 -1.42 -1.72
N TRP A 401 7.73 -1.80 -2.75
CA TRP A 401 7.32 -3.19 -2.98
C TRP A 401 8.50 -4.13 -3.18
N LYS A 402 9.55 -3.71 -3.91
CA LYS A 402 10.78 -4.49 -4.10
C LYS A 402 11.61 -4.54 -2.83
N GLN A 403 11.73 -3.42 -2.12
CA GLN A 403 12.51 -3.32 -0.89
C GLN A 403 11.97 -4.25 0.19
N LEU A 404 10.65 -4.24 0.43
CA LEU A 404 10.04 -5.13 1.43
C LEU A 404 10.16 -6.61 1.05
N GLN A 405 10.06 -6.96 -0.24
CA GLN A 405 10.25 -8.34 -0.70
C GLN A 405 11.70 -8.79 -0.47
N THR A 406 12.68 -7.97 -0.84
CA THR A 406 14.10 -8.26 -0.63
C THR A 406 14.39 -8.43 0.86
N PHE A 407 13.88 -7.52 1.69
CA PHE A 407 14.07 -7.54 3.14
C PHE A 407 13.47 -8.80 3.78
N PHE A 408 12.22 -9.15 3.48
CA PHE A 408 11.60 -10.35 4.04
C PHE A 408 12.25 -11.64 3.54
N HIS A 409 12.64 -11.74 2.26
CA HIS A 409 13.38 -12.92 1.78
C HIS A 409 14.72 -13.07 2.50
N LYS A 410 15.44 -11.97 2.73
CA LYS A 410 16.72 -11.99 3.46
C LYS A 410 16.54 -12.48 4.90
N HIS A 411 15.57 -11.92 5.64
CA HIS A 411 15.47 -12.16 7.08
C HIS A 411 14.59 -13.35 7.46
N LEU A 412 13.63 -13.75 6.62
CA LEU A 412 12.72 -14.88 6.88
C LEU A 412 13.02 -16.11 6.00
N GLY A 413 13.68 -15.91 4.85
CA GLY A 413 13.92 -16.97 3.86
C GLY A 413 14.86 -18.06 4.37
N GLY A 414 15.82 -17.72 5.22
CA GLY A 414 16.72 -18.63 5.94
C GLY A 414 17.29 -19.77 5.08
N GLU A 415 18.45 -19.55 4.46
CA GLU A 415 19.47 -20.61 4.49
C GLU A 415 20.06 -20.61 5.89
N LYS A 416 20.10 -21.80 6.53
CA LYS A 416 20.81 -22.01 7.80
C LYS A 416 22.31 -22.03 7.55
#